data_AF-A0A842ZV99-F1
#
_entry.id   AF-A0A842ZV99-F1
#
_cell.length_a   1.000
_cell.length_b   1.000
_cell.length_c   1.000
_cell.angle_alpha   90.00
_cell.angle_beta   90.00
_cell.angle_gamma   90.00
#
_symmetry.space_group_name_H-M   'P 1'
#
loop_
_entity.id
_entity.type
_entity.pdbx_description
1 polymer ?
#
loop_
_entity_poly.entity_id
_entity_poly.type
_entity_poly.pdbx_seq_one_letter_code
_entity_poly.pdbx_strand_id
1 'polypeptide(L)' 'MSIISAAMDLEKQAEKAYADLAVQTTDPQGYKMFSRLSEEEHKHYHLLFDAYWTLNNLGTWTWSRP' A
#
# COMPACT_ATOMS: atom_id res chain seq x y z
N MET A 1 -8.74 14.35 7.72
CA MET A 1 -8.11 13.67 6.56
C MET A 1 -6.62 13.40 6.70
N SER A 2 -5.90 14.04 7.65
CA SER A 2 -4.46 13.85 7.84
C SER A 2 -4.05 12.41 8.17
N ILE A 3 -4.90 11.64 8.86
CA ILE A 3 -4.58 10.25 9.23
C ILE A 3 -4.54 9.33 8.01
N ILE A 4 -5.55 9.40 7.12
CA ILE A 4 -5.61 8.52 5.93
C ILE A 4 -4.51 8.89 4.93
N SER A 5 -4.25 10.19 4.74
CA SER A 5 -3.13 10.65 3.91
C SER A 5 -1.77 10.20 4.46
N ALA A 6 -1.55 10.34 5.78
CA ALA A 6 -0.34 9.82 6.40
C ALA A 6 -0.19 8.30 6.25
N ALA A 7 -1.28 7.54 6.39
CA ALA A 7 -1.27 6.09 6.17
C ALA A 7 -0.92 5.75 4.71
N MET A 8 -1.51 6.44 3.72
CA MET A 8 -1.17 6.28 2.31
C MET A 8 0.31 6.55 2.02
N ASP A 9 0.90 7.58 2.65
CA ASP A 9 2.32 7.87 2.50
C ASP A 9 3.21 6.80 3.13
N LEU A 10 2.77 6.18 4.23
CA LEU A 10 3.45 5.04 4.84
C LEU A 10 3.41 3.81 3.91
N GLU A 11 2.24 3.49 3.33
CA GLU A 11 2.13 2.35 2.40
C GLU A 11 3.03 2.51 1.17
N LYS A 12 3.10 3.72 0.58
CA LYS A 12 4.03 4.01 -0.52
C LYS A 12 5.49 3.82 -0.14
N GLN A 13 5.86 4.23 1.06
CA GLN A 13 7.23 4.05 1.56
C GLN A 13 7.55 2.57 1.79
N ALA A 14 6.59 1.81 2.33
CA ALA A 14 6.73 0.37 2.54
C ALA A 14 6.81 -0.40 1.22
N GLU A 15 5.92 -0.10 0.26
CA GLU A 15 5.95 -0.66 -1.11
C GLU A 15 7.33 -0.51 -1.73
N LYS A 16 7.88 0.72 -1.69
CA LYS A 16 9.22 1.01 -2.20
C LYS A 16 10.31 0.28 -1.42
N ALA A 17 10.24 0.28 -0.10
CA ALA A 17 11.25 -0.38 0.73
C ALA A 17 11.32 -1.89 0.43
N TYR A 18 10.17 -2.56 0.30
CA TYR A 18 10.14 -3.98 -0.05
C TYR A 18 10.59 -4.26 -1.48
N ALA A 19 10.23 -3.40 -2.45
CA ALA A 19 10.76 -3.52 -3.82
C ALA A 19 12.30 -3.39 -3.84
N ASP A 20 12.84 -2.42 -3.10
CA ASP A 20 14.28 -2.19 -2.98
C ASP A 20 14.97 -3.37 -2.27
N LEU A 21 14.35 -3.99 -1.27
CA LEU A 21 14.86 -5.20 -0.61
C LEU A 21 14.81 -6.44 -1.52
N ALA A 22 13.77 -6.56 -2.34
CA ALA A 22 13.66 -7.65 -3.31
C ALA A 22 14.83 -7.65 -4.30
N VAL A 23 15.26 -6.48 -4.79
CA VAL A 23 16.40 -6.40 -5.73
C VAL A 23 17.77 -6.57 -5.06
N GLN A 24 17.87 -6.36 -3.75
CA GLN A 24 19.12 -6.47 -2.99
C GLN A 24 19.43 -7.88 -2.49
N THR A 25 18.41 -8.75 -2.39
CA THR A 25 18.61 -10.13 -1.92
C THR A 25 19.07 -11.06 -3.04
N THR A 26 19.97 -11.97 -2.70
CA THR A 26 20.43 -13.05 -3.59
C THR A 26 19.68 -14.35 -3.38
N ASP A 27 18.88 -14.46 -2.32
CA ASP A 27 18.06 -15.64 -2.05
C ASP A 27 16.76 -15.58 -2.87
N PRO A 28 16.48 -16.58 -3.74
CA PRO A 28 15.25 -16.63 -4.53
C PRO A 28 13.98 -16.63 -3.68
N GLN A 29 14.00 -17.19 -2.47
CA GLN A 29 12.83 -17.17 -1.58
C GLN A 29 12.62 -15.78 -0.99
N GLY A 30 13.69 -15.13 -0.51
CA GLY A 30 13.68 -13.73 -0.09
C GLY A 30 13.17 -12.79 -1.19
N TYR A 31 13.62 -12.95 -2.43
CA TYR A 31 13.15 -12.15 -3.57
C TYR A 31 11.62 -12.25 -3.71
N LYS A 32 11.10 -13.49 -3.72
CA LYS A 32 9.67 -13.75 -3.86
C LYS A 32 8.87 -13.20 -2.69
N MET A 33 9.38 -13.33 -1.47
CA MET A 33 8.75 -12.80 -0.27
C MET A 33 8.64 -11.27 -0.32
N PHE A 34 9.75 -10.56 -0.56
CA PHE A 34 9.74 -9.10 -0.61
C PHE A 34 8.93 -8.55 -1.79
N SER A 35 8.96 -9.23 -2.94
CA SER A 35 8.11 -8.86 -4.08
C SER A 35 6.62 -8.94 -3.72
N ARG A 36 6.23 -10.01 -3.01
CA ARG A 36 4.85 -10.17 -2.53
C ARG A 36 4.46 -9.11 -1.51
N LEU A 37 5.34 -8.79 -0.56
CA LEU A 37 5.08 -7.74 0.43
C LEU A 37 4.89 -6.38 -0.26
N SER A 38 5.74 -6.02 -1.22
CA SER A 38 5.57 -4.81 -2.03
C SER A 38 4.20 -4.74 -2.71
N GLU A 39 3.73 -5.86 -3.29
CA GLU A 39 2.41 -5.95 -3.91
C GLU A 39 1.25 -5.83 -2.89
N GLU A 40 1.43 -6.34 -1.68
CA GLU A 40 0.44 -6.22 -0.59
C GLU A 40 0.31 -4.75 -0.14
N GLU A 41 1.41 -4.02 0.04
CA GLU A 41 1.36 -2.60 0.41
C GLU A 41 0.74 -1.73 -0.70
N HIS A 42 0.96 -2.08 -1.97
CA HIS A 42 0.27 -1.43 -3.08
C HIS A 42 -1.26 -1.56 -2.97
N LYS A 43 -1.76 -2.74 -2.60
CA LYS A 43 -3.19 -2.99 -2.38
C LYS A 43 -3.72 -2.20 -1.18
N HIS A 44 -2.96 -2.13 -0.09
CA HIS A 44 -3.31 -1.31 1.07
C HIS A 44 -3.41 0.17 0.70
N TYR A 45 -2.45 0.69 -0.09
CA TYR A 45 -2.50 2.07 -0.59
C TYR A 45 -3.79 2.35 -1.37
N HIS A 46 -4.19 1.46 -2.29
CA HIS A 46 -5.42 1.63 -3.07
C HIS A 46 -6.67 1.63 -2.19
N LEU A 47 -6.75 0.73 -1.21
CA LEU A 47 -7.87 0.70 -0.27
C LEU A 47 -7.98 2.03 0.51
N LEU A 48 -6.84 2.55 0.97
CA LEU A 48 -6.79 3.84 1.67
C LEU A 48 -7.11 5.02 0.74
N PHE A 49 -6.68 4.97 -0.52
CA PHE A 49 -7.01 5.96 -1.53
C PHE A 49 -8.52 6.02 -1.79
N ASP A 50 -9.18 4.87 -1.94
CA ASP A 50 -10.62 4.79 -2.13
C ASP A 50 -11.37 5.31 -0.90
N ALA A 51 -10.92 4.93 0.30
CA ALA A 51 -11.48 5.44 1.55
C ALA A 51 -11.29 6.97 1.67
N TYR A 52 -10.13 7.49 1.30
CA TYR A 52 -9.86 8.93 1.26
C TYR A 52 -10.80 9.63 0.27
N TRP A 53 -10.93 9.10 -0.94
CA TRP A 53 -11.73 9.71 -2.00
C TRP A 53 -13.21 9.72 -1.63
N THR A 54 -13.76 8.60 -1.16
CA THR A 54 -15.18 8.48 -0.78
C THR A 54 -15.51 9.43 0.37
N LEU A 55 -14.67 9.50 1.40
CA LEU A 55 -14.88 10.43 2.50
C LEU A 55 -14.78 11.90 2.07
N ASN A 56 -13.83 12.27 1.18
CA ASN A 56 -13.66 13.66 0.75
C ASN A 56 -14.79 14.13 -0.18
N ASN A 57 -15.27 13.25 -1.06
CA ASN A 57 -16.20 13.64 -2.13
C ASN A 57 -17.66 13.32 -1.78
N LEU A 58 -17.91 12.25 -1.03
CA LEU A 58 -19.25 11.77 -0.70
C LEU A 58 -19.60 11.96 0.78
N GLY A 59 -18.63 12.29 1.64
CA GLY A 59 -18.83 12.42 3.08
C GLY A 59 -19.17 11.10 3.79
N THR A 60 -19.02 9.96 3.11
CA THR A 60 -19.35 8.64 3.63
C THR A 60 -18.16 7.69 3.47
N TRP A 61 -17.99 6.80 4.46
CA TRP A 61 -17.02 5.70 4.36
C TRP A 61 -17.74 4.51 3.72
N THR A 62 -17.29 4.10 2.53
CA THR A 62 -17.85 2.92 1.86
C THR A 62 -16.74 1.92 1.55
N TRP A 63 -17.03 0.64 1.79
CA TRP A 63 -16.15 -0.44 1.37
C TRP A 63 -16.43 -0.79 -0.09
N SER A 64 -15.56 -0.35 -1.00
CA SER A 64 -15.55 -0.85 -2.37
C SER A 64 -15.00 -2.28 -2.33
N ARG A 65 -15.79 -3.28 -2.75
CA ARG A 65 -15.32 -4.67 -2.79
C ARG A 65 -14.19 -4.82 -3.84
N PRO A 66 -13.15 -5.62 -3.55
CA PRO A 66 -12.07 -5.90 -4.51
C PRO A 66 -12.57 -6.72 -5.70
#